data_AF-W4S5I5-F1
#
_entry.id   AF-W4S5I5-F1
#
_cell.length_a   1.000
_cell.length_b   1.000
_cell.length_c   1.000
_cell.angle_alpha   90.00
_cell.angle_beta   90.00
_cell.angle_gamma   90.00
#
_symmetry.space_group_name_H-M   'P 1'
#
loop_
_entity.id
_entity.type
_entity.pdbx_description
1 polymer ?
#
loop_
_entity_poly.entity_id
_entity_poly.type
_entity_poly.pdbx_seq_one_letter_code
_entity_poly.pdbx_strand_id
1 'polypeptide(L)'
;MCELGYAASFEQWKHQVFKPLQGEAVAGLGEHRDAPINLELHTRIQERLPLSSVDITARILPERPQPGLNPYPSVGALMCHLLLHAAGGICQRSIRLMHLHDLALLATRMGPRDWEQLWDDPAMAPWWALPPLLLLQRYYRSVVPPAVMARLQADCPRLLRMRAARQTLTTASCSNLWLSALPGIEWSRSLGEARQYLRNRVVPSAESRKERADMLQTQLWLQDQPWVRQTQLRRVMTRLTRPVPRTDMLYVVRAALDGYLQPA
;
A
#
# COMPACT_ATOMS: atom_id res chain seq x y z
N MET A 1 -22.40 10.56 -10.58
CA MET A 1 -21.05 11.16 -10.42
C MET A 1 -20.93 12.48 -11.17
N CYS A 2 -21.16 12.52 -12.49
CA CYS A 2 -21.15 13.78 -13.25
C CYS A 2 -22.17 14.81 -12.72
N GLU A 3 -23.37 14.37 -12.36
CA GLU A 3 -24.39 15.22 -11.72
C GLU A 3 -23.97 15.78 -10.34
N LEU A 4 -23.03 15.12 -9.66
CA LEU A 4 -22.46 15.59 -8.40
C LEU A 4 -21.25 16.53 -8.63
N GLY A 5 -20.98 16.90 -9.88
CA GLY A 5 -19.83 17.73 -10.24
C GLY A 5 -18.49 16.97 -10.27
N TYR A 6 -18.50 15.65 -10.45
CA TYR A 6 -17.28 14.82 -10.47
C TYR A 6 -17.05 14.15 -11.83
N ALA A 7 -15.81 14.16 -12.31
CA ALA A 7 -15.35 13.40 -13.47
C ALA A 7 -14.47 12.22 -13.05
N ALA A 8 -14.62 11.09 -13.75
CA ALA A 8 -13.70 9.97 -13.62
C ALA A 8 -12.30 10.42 -14.04
N SER A 9 -11.34 10.32 -13.13
CA SER A 9 -9.95 10.69 -13.38
C SER A 9 -9.09 9.48 -13.70
N PHE A 10 -9.26 8.37 -12.96
CA PHE A 10 -8.47 7.16 -13.17
C PHE A 10 -9.17 5.91 -12.65
N GLU A 11 -8.91 4.77 -13.28
CA GLU A 11 -9.39 3.45 -12.85
C GLU A 11 -8.19 2.55 -12.57
N GLN A 12 -8.13 2.02 -11.35
CA GLN A 12 -7.17 1.00 -10.90
C GLN A 12 -7.89 -0.31 -10.61
N TRP A 13 -7.12 -1.39 -10.55
CA TRP A 13 -7.58 -2.73 -10.22
C TRP A 13 -8.35 -2.86 -8.89
N LYS A 14 -8.27 -1.89 -7.96
CA LYS A 14 -9.07 -1.87 -6.71
C LYS A 14 -10.06 -0.71 -6.58
N HIS A 15 -9.87 0.39 -7.30
CA HIS A 15 -10.72 1.57 -7.13
C HIS A 15 -10.87 2.41 -8.40
N GLN A 16 -11.90 3.24 -8.41
CA GLN A 16 -12.08 4.33 -9.36
C GLN A 16 -11.93 5.65 -8.63
N VAL A 17 -11.12 6.55 -9.17
CA VAL A 17 -10.88 7.87 -8.59
C VAL A 17 -11.64 8.90 -9.41
N PHE A 18 -12.48 9.67 -8.72
CA PHE A 18 -13.21 10.79 -9.31
C PHE A 18 -12.68 12.10 -8.72
N LYS A 19 -12.42 13.06 -9.59
CA LYS A 19 -12.00 14.42 -9.22
C LYS A 19 -13.16 15.39 -9.46
N PRO A 20 -13.30 16.43 -8.63
CA PRO A 20 -14.31 17.43 -8.89
C PRO A 20 -13.98 18.20 -10.19
N LEU A 21 -15.02 18.56 -10.93
CA LEU A 21 -14.97 19.34 -12.16
C LEU A 21 -14.60 20.81 -11.89
N GLN A 22 -14.84 21.27 -10.67
CA GLN A 22 -14.59 22.63 -10.21
C GLN A 22 -13.70 22.61 -8.97
N GLY A 23 -12.92 23.67 -8.77
CA GLY A 23 -11.94 23.78 -7.70
C GLY A 23 -10.52 23.82 -8.24
N GLU A 24 -9.73 24.79 -7.79
CA GLU A 24 -8.35 24.93 -8.20
C GLU A 24 -7.45 24.01 -7.38
N ALA A 25 -6.46 23.41 -8.04
CA ALA A 25 -5.40 22.73 -7.34
C ALA A 25 -4.62 23.78 -6.53
N VAL A 26 -4.57 23.60 -5.20
CA VAL A 26 -3.78 24.50 -4.37
C VAL A 26 -2.30 24.23 -4.65
N ALA A 27 -1.60 25.26 -5.12
CA ALA A 27 -0.16 25.22 -5.32
C ALA A 27 0.54 25.13 -3.95
N GLY A 28 1.22 24.01 -3.68
CA GLY A 28 1.92 23.81 -2.42
C GLY A 28 2.25 22.34 -2.18
N LEU A 29 3.13 22.10 -1.22
CA LEU A 29 3.44 20.74 -0.75
C LEU A 29 2.46 20.32 0.35
N GLY A 30 1.92 19.11 0.23
CA GLY A 30 1.10 18.49 1.27
C GLY A 30 -0.40 18.67 1.07
N GLU A 31 -1.17 18.28 2.09
CA GLU A 31 -2.62 18.46 2.13
C GLU A 31 -2.95 19.92 2.46
N HIS A 32 -3.92 20.49 1.75
CA HIS A 32 -4.41 21.85 1.99
C HIS A 32 -5.91 21.81 2.27
N ARG A 33 -6.39 22.61 3.21
CA ARG A 33 -7.82 22.63 3.59
C ARG A 33 -8.74 22.99 2.41
N ASP A 34 -8.23 23.80 1.50
CA ASP A 34 -8.95 24.28 0.30
C ASP A 34 -8.70 23.36 -0.91
N ALA A 35 -7.95 22.26 -0.73
CA ALA A 35 -7.76 21.29 -1.80
C ALA A 35 -9.08 20.56 -2.08
N PRO A 36 -9.48 20.43 -3.36
CA PRO A 36 -10.67 19.67 -3.72
C PRO A 36 -10.61 18.22 -3.23
N ILE A 37 -11.72 17.73 -2.68
CA ILE A 37 -11.82 16.36 -2.16
C ILE A 37 -12.05 15.38 -3.31
N ASN A 38 -11.09 14.46 -3.52
CA ASN A 38 -11.25 13.36 -4.46
C ASN A 38 -12.12 12.26 -3.86
N LEU A 39 -12.87 11.55 -4.71
CA LEU A 39 -13.64 10.38 -4.31
C LEU A 39 -12.94 9.11 -4.82
N GLU A 40 -12.50 8.25 -3.90
CA GLU A 40 -11.96 6.93 -4.21
C GLU A 40 -13.03 5.86 -3.96
N LEU A 41 -13.61 5.33 -5.04
CA LEU A 41 -14.63 4.28 -4.98
C LEU A 41 -13.97 2.91 -5.08
N HIS A 42 -13.91 2.18 -3.96
CA HIS A 42 -13.44 0.80 -3.94
C HIS A 42 -14.55 -0.17 -4.37
N THR A 43 -14.41 -0.74 -5.56
CA THR A 43 -15.32 -1.80 -6.05
C THR A 43 -14.90 -3.18 -5.58
N ARG A 44 -13.63 -3.32 -5.16
CA ARG A 44 -13.08 -4.49 -4.48
C ARG A 44 -12.15 -4.05 -3.36
N ILE A 45 -12.17 -4.78 -2.25
CA ILE A 45 -11.21 -4.60 -1.17
C ILE A 45 -10.12 -5.65 -1.34
N GLN A 46 -9.15 -5.34 -2.19
CA GLN A 46 -8.01 -6.21 -2.45
C GLN A 46 -6.69 -5.45 -2.41
N GLU A 47 -5.60 -6.17 -2.14
CA GLU A 47 -4.24 -5.71 -2.34
C GLU A 47 -3.42 -6.64 -3.23
N ARG A 48 -2.75 -6.06 -4.24
CA ARG A 48 -1.77 -6.76 -5.07
C ARG A 48 -0.46 -6.87 -4.31
N LEU A 49 -0.36 -7.92 -3.49
CA LEU A 49 0.92 -8.32 -2.93
C LEU A 49 1.82 -8.81 -4.10
N PRO A 50 3.15 -8.88 -3.92
CA PRO A 50 4.11 -9.02 -5.03
C PRO A 50 3.88 -10.20 -5.99
N LEU A 51 3.10 -11.20 -5.58
CA LEU A 51 2.83 -12.42 -6.33
C LEU A 51 1.36 -12.83 -6.37
N SER A 52 0.58 -12.47 -5.36
CA SER A 52 -0.82 -12.83 -5.23
C SER A 52 -1.63 -11.59 -4.86
N SER A 53 -2.81 -11.48 -5.45
CA SER A 53 -3.82 -10.57 -4.93
C SER A 53 -4.47 -11.24 -3.72
N VAL A 54 -4.57 -10.50 -2.62
CA VAL A 54 -5.41 -10.87 -1.49
C VAL A 54 -6.68 -10.05 -1.60
N ASP A 55 -7.81 -10.73 -1.66
CA ASP A 55 -9.13 -10.12 -1.79
C ASP A 55 -9.96 -10.47 -0.56
N ILE A 56 -10.41 -9.44 0.16
CA ILE A 56 -11.26 -9.56 1.34
C ILE A 56 -12.62 -8.88 1.11
N THR A 57 -12.99 -8.63 -0.15
CA THR A 57 -14.23 -7.95 -0.53
C THR A 57 -15.45 -8.58 0.12
N ALA A 58 -15.54 -9.91 0.11
CA ALA A 58 -16.66 -10.65 0.71
C ALA A 58 -16.76 -10.49 2.24
N ARG A 59 -15.67 -10.08 2.91
CA ARG A 59 -15.64 -9.82 4.36
C ARG A 59 -16.14 -8.42 4.71
N ILE A 60 -16.14 -7.49 3.76
CA ILE A 60 -16.39 -6.07 4.01
C ILE A 60 -17.65 -5.58 3.33
N LEU A 61 -17.87 -5.95 2.07
CA LEU A 61 -19.04 -5.47 1.35
C LEU A 61 -20.30 -6.13 1.91
N PRO A 62 -21.33 -5.35 2.26
CA PRO A 62 -22.61 -5.90 2.66
C PRO A 62 -23.26 -6.63 1.48
N GLU A 63 -24.07 -7.63 1.77
CA GLU A 63 -24.83 -8.37 0.75
C GLU A 63 -25.74 -7.46 -0.09
N ARG A 64 -26.20 -6.35 0.51
CA ARG A 64 -27.10 -5.35 -0.11
C ARG A 64 -26.54 -3.95 0.09
N PRO A 65 -25.60 -3.49 -0.75
CA PRO A 65 -25.00 -2.17 -0.61
C PRO A 65 -26.02 -1.07 -0.87
N GLN A 66 -26.06 -0.06 0.01
CA GLN A 66 -26.87 1.15 -0.15
C GLN A 66 -25.95 2.35 -0.37
N PRO A 67 -26.14 3.16 -1.43
CA PRO A 67 -25.31 4.34 -1.68
C PRO A 67 -25.21 5.25 -0.44
N GLY A 68 -23.98 5.57 -0.04
CA GLY A 68 -23.71 6.46 1.10
C GLY A 68 -23.89 5.86 2.51
N LEU A 69 -24.39 4.62 2.65
CA LEU A 69 -24.73 4.01 3.94
C LEU A 69 -24.27 2.55 4.06
N ASN A 70 -22.97 2.32 3.91
CA ASN A 70 -22.37 0.99 4.11
C ASN A 70 -21.36 1.04 5.26
N PRO A 71 -21.77 0.81 6.51
CA PRO A 71 -20.82 0.67 7.60
C PRO A 71 -19.98 -0.60 7.40
N TYR A 72 -18.83 -0.66 8.05
CA TYR A 72 -18.12 -1.93 8.18
C TYR A 72 -19.00 -2.94 8.93
N PRO A 73 -19.03 -4.22 8.53
CA PRO A 73 -19.83 -5.24 9.21
C PRO A 73 -19.46 -5.42 10.69
N SER A 74 -18.21 -5.10 11.04
CA SER A 74 -17.67 -5.22 12.39
C SER A 74 -16.35 -4.43 12.52
N VAL A 75 -15.86 -4.30 13.76
CA VAL A 75 -14.53 -3.76 14.07
C VAL A 75 -13.42 -4.66 13.50
N GLY A 76 -13.60 -5.99 13.57
CA GLY A 76 -12.67 -6.96 12.98
C GLY A 76 -12.55 -6.86 11.45
N ALA A 77 -13.66 -6.59 10.74
CA ALA A 77 -13.67 -6.40 9.30
C ALA A 77 -12.92 -5.11 8.91
N LEU A 78 -13.11 -4.03 9.67
CA LEU A 78 -12.31 -2.81 9.53
C LEU A 78 -10.83 -3.09 9.79
N MET A 79 -10.48 -3.85 10.84
CA MET A 79 -9.08 -4.21 11.12
C MET A 79 -8.47 -5.01 9.96
N CYS A 80 -9.20 -5.98 9.39
CA CYS A 80 -8.75 -6.72 8.22
C CYS A 80 -8.47 -5.81 7.03
N HIS A 81 -9.35 -4.83 6.78
CA HIS A 81 -9.13 -3.81 5.76
C HIS A 81 -7.84 -3.04 5.99
N LEU A 82 -7.70 -2.42 7.18
CA LEU A 82 -6.53 -1.59 7.49
C LEU A 82 -5.22 -2.38 7.44
N LEU A 83 -5.24 -3.63 7.92
CA LEU A 83 -4.08 -4.51 7.85
C LEU A 83 -3.72 -4.88 6.41
N LEU A 84 -4.70 -5.09 5.54
CA LEU A 84 -4.46 -5.40 4.15
C LEU A 84 -3.80 -4.21 3.44
N HIS A 85 -4.33 -3.00 3.64
CA HIS A 85 -3.72 -1.78 3.13
C HIS A 85 -2.33 -1.53 3.71
N ALA A 86 -2.13 -1.78 5.01
CA ALA A 86 -0.82 -1.67 5.64
C ALA A 86 0.17 -2.68 5.02
N ALA A 87 -0.27 -3.90 4.71
CA ALA A 87 0.56 -4.90 4.03
C ALA A 87 0.96 -4.42 2.61
N GLY A 88 0.00 -3.93 1.83
CA GLY A 88 0.28 -3.32 0.52
C GLY A 88 1.24 -2.12 0.61
N GLY A 89 1.03 -1.25 1.60
CA GLY A 89 1.91 -0.13 1.91
C GLY A 89 3.32 -0.59 2.29
N ILE A 90 3.47 -1.68 3.05
CA ILE A 90 4.78 -2.27 3.34
C ILE A 90 5.44 -2.79 2.07
N CYS A 91 4.71 -3.49 1.19
CA CYS A 91 5.25 -4.01 -0.08
C CYS A 91 5.77 -2.88 -0.98
N GLN A 92 5.03 -1.77 -1.05
CA GLN A 92 5.40 -0.59 -1.83
C GLN A 92 6.41 0.31 -1.10
N ARG A 93 6.65 0.03 0.18
CA ARG A 93 7.41 0.81 1.16
C ARG A 93 6.92 2.25 1.24
N SER A 94 5.62 2.42 1.46
CA SER A 94 4.89 3.68 1.58
C SER A 94 4.08 3.76 2.87
N ILE A 95 4.29 2.85 3.83
CA ILE A 95 3.57 2.92 5.10
C ILE A 95 3.99 4.16 5.89
N ARG A 96 3.03 4.81 6.56
CA ARG A 96 3.23 6.02 7.37
C ARG A 96 2.94 5.71 8.83
N LEU A 97 3.47 6.54 9.75
CA LEU A 97 3.20 6.38 11.19
C LEU A 97 1.71 6.44 11.49
N MET A 98 0.95 7.28 10.78
CA MET A 98 -0.51 7.38 10.94
C MET A 98 -1.20 6.04 10.73
N HIS A 99 -0.79 5.23 9.75
CA HIS A 99 -1.40 3.91 9.54
C HIS A 99 -1.16 2.99 10.75
N LEU A 100 0.02 3.07 11.39
CA LEU A 100 0.29 2.30 12.62
C LEU A 100 -0.51 2.84 13.80
N HIS A 101 -0.70 4.16 13.87
CA HIS A 101 -1.52 4.79 14.90
C HIS A 101 -2.98 4.34 14.81
N ASP A 102 -3.56 4.37 13.61
CA ASP A 102 -4.94 3.93 13.38
C ASP A 102 -5.13 2.45 13.74
N LEU A 103 -4.16 1.61 13.37
CA LEU A 103 -4.14 0.20 13.79
C LEU A 103 -4.07 0.05 15.32
N ALA A 104 -3.24 0.84 16.00
CA ALA A 104 -3.14 0.81 17.45
C ALA A 104 -4.45 1.23 18.13
N LEU A 105 -5.06 2.31 17.66
CA LEU A 105 -6.34 2.82 18.17
C LEU A 105 -7.48 1.83 17.97
N LEU A 106 -7.48 1.11 16.84
CA LEU A 106 -8.48 0.10 16.58
C LEU A 106 -8.24 -1.16 17.42
N ALA A 107 -6.99 -1.61 17.52
CA ALA A 107 -6.60 -2.79 18.29
C ALA A 107 -7.01 -2.70 19.77
N THR A 108 -6.95 -1.50 20.37
CA THR A 108 -7.36 -1.29 21.78
C THR A 108 -8.87 -1.40 21.99
N ARG A 109 -9.67 -1.34 20.92
CA ARG A 109 -11.13 -1.50 20.95
C ARG A 109 -11.57 -2.93 20.59
N MET A 110 -10.64 -3.80 20.22
CA MET A 110 -10.95 -5.15 19.76
C MET A 110 -10.94 -6.16 20.91
N GLY A 111 -12.00 -6.96 20.98
CA GLY A 111 -12.04 -8.17 21.81
C GLY A 111 -11.48 -9.40 21.08
N PRO A 112 -11.37 -10.55 21.76
CA PRO A 112 -10.88 -11.80 21.15
C PRO A 112 -11.63 -12.21 19.88
N ARG A 113 -12.97 -12.07 19.87
CA ARG A 113 -13.82 -12.41 18.72
C ARG A 113 -13.58 -11.52 17.50
N ASP A 114 -13.19 -10.27 17.70
CA ASP A 114 -12.87 -9.38 16.57
C ASP A 114 -11.59 -9.84 15.86
N TRP A 115 -10.63 -10.39 16.61
CA TRP A 115 -9.40 -10.94 16.04
C TRP A 115 -9.62 -12.28 15.33
N GLU A 116 -10.62 -13.07 15.74
CA GLU A 116 -10.97 -14.33 15.07
C GLU A 116 -11.33 -14.12 13.59
N GLN A 117 -11.88 -12.95 13.25
CA GLN A 117 -12.29 -12.61 11.88
C GLN A 117 -11.15 -12.59 10.86
N LEU A 118 -9.89 -12.50 11.29
CA LEU A 118 -8.74 -12.68 10.40
C LEU A 118 -8.78 -14.05 9.71
N TRP A 119 -9.33 -15.06 10.38
CA TRP A 119 -9.40 -16.47 9.96
C TRP A 119 -10.79 -16.94 9.52
N ASP A 120 -11.76 -16.04 9.31
CA ASP A 120 -13.12 -16.41 8.87
C ASP A 120 -13.13 -17.07 7.48
N ASP A 121 -12.11 -16.80 6.66
CA ASP A 121 -11.94 -17.48 5.37
C ASP A 121 -11.00 -18.69 5.54
N PRO A 122 -11.52 -19.94 5.58
CA PRO A 122 -10.70 -21.13 5.72
C PRO A 122 -9.82 -21.39 4.49
N ALA A 123 -10.16 -20.83 3.32
CA ALA A 123 -9.37 -20.99 2.11
C ALA A 123 -8.14 -20.07 2.09
N MET A 124 -8.09 -19.04 2.94
CA MET A 124 -7.02 -18.04 2.95
C MET A 124 -6.53 -17.71 4.36
N ALA A 125 -5.43 -18.35 4.76
CA ALA A 125 -4.73 -17.96 5.98
C ALA A 125 -4.26 -16.49 5.93
N PRO A 126 -4.37 -15.71 7.02
CA PRO A 126 -4.07 -14.27 7.05
C PRO A 126 -2.57 -13.97 7.20
N TRP A 127 -1.71 -14.69 6.48
CA TRP A 127 -0.25 -14.53 6.54
C TRP A 127 0.20 -13.09 6.21
N TRP A 128 -0.59 -12.37 5.42
CA TRP A 128 -0.38 -10.97 5.03
C TRP A 128 -0.58 -9.97 6.18
N ALA A 129 -1.27 -10.35 7.25
CA ALA A 129 -1.49 -9.51 8.43
C ALA A 129 -0.29 -9.47 9.39
N LEU A 130 0.61 -10.47 9.32
CA LEU A 130 1.74 -10.54 10.26
C LEU A 130 2.73 -9.37 10.11
N PRO A 131 3.18 -8.95 8.90
CA PRO A 131 4.16 -7.87 8.80
C PRO A 131 3.68 -6.52 9.36
N PRO A 132 2.44 -6.05 9.08
CA PRO A 132 1.90 -4.88 9.74
C PRO A 132 1.86 -4.99 11.27
N LEU A 133 1.44 -6.14 11.81
CA LEU A 133 1.31 -6.32 13.26
C LEU A 133 2.66 -6.42 13.98
N LEU A 134 3.68 -7.04 13.36
CA LEU A 134 5.05 -7.00 13.89
C LEU A 134 5.59 -5.57 13.92
N LEU A 135 5.33 -4.79 12.86
CA LEU A 135 5.73 -3.39 12.81
C LEU A 135 4.98 -2.57 13.87
N LEU A 136 3.68 -2.79 14.03
CA LEU A 136 2.86 -2.17 15.07
C LEU A 136 3.40 -2.46 16.47
N GLN A 137 3.66 -3.73 16.81
CA GLN A 137 4.19 -4.12 18.11
C GLN A 137 5.53 -3.47 18.43
N ARG A 138 6.36 -3.20 17.42
CA ARG A 138 7.64 -2.51 17.59
C ARG A 138 7.47 -1.09 18.16
N TYR A 139 6.42 -0.38 17.76
CA TYR A 139 6.21 1.03 18.11
C TYR A 139 5.15 1.24 19.21
N TYR A 140 4.10 0.41 19.23
CA TYR A 140 2.95 0.58 20.13
C TYR A 140 2.81 -0.52 21.19
N ARG A 141 3.83 -1.39 21.35
CA ARG A 141 4.00 -2.45 22.39
C ARG A 141 2.72 -2.93 23.12
N SER A 142 2.44 -4.22 23.02
CA SER A 142 1.34 -4.90 23.77
C SER A 142 -0.09 -4.53 23.36
N VAL A 143 -0.29 -3.86 22.22
CA VAL A 143 -1.64 -3.60 21.66
C VAL A 143 -2.26 -4.83 20.97
N VAL A 144 -1.47 -5.83 20.60
CA VAL A 144 -1.96 -7.06 19.96
C VAL A 144 -1.82 -8.22 20.94
N PRO A 145 -2.89 -9.02 21.17
CA PRO A 145 -2.82 -10.17 22.06
C PRO A 145 -1.74 -11.19 21.65
N PRO A 146 -0.96 -11.76 22.58
CA PRO A 146 0.09 -12.73 22.25
C PRO A 146 -0.42 -13.97 21.50
N ALA A 147 -1.63 -14.45 21.81
CA ALA A 147 -2.25 -15.58 21.13
C ALA A 147 -2.48 -15.32 19.63
N VAL A 148 -2.92 -14.10 19.28
CA VAL A 148 -3.12 -13.67 17.88
C VAL A 148 -1.79 -13.68 17.14
N MET A 149 -0.73 -13.15 17.76
CA MET A 149 0.60 -13.15 17.16
C MET A 149 1.18 -14.55 16.99
N ALA A 150 1.01 -15.43 17.98
CA ALA A 150 1.49 -16.81 17.89
C ALA A 150 0.82 -17.56 16.74
N ARG A 151 -0.51 -17.41 16.58
CA ARG A 151 -1.26 -18.02 15.47
C ARG A 151 -0.79 -17.48 14.11
N LEU A 152 -0.66 -16.16 13.96
CA LEU A 152 -0.17 -15.54 12.73
C LEU A 152 1.27 -15.96 12.39
N GLN A 153 2.13 -16.14 13.39
CA GLN A 153 3.50 -16.62 13.18
C GLN A 153 3.56 -18.07 12.68
N ALA A 154 2.56 -18.90 13.00
CA ALA A 154 2.43 -20.25 12.50
C ALA A 154 1.96 -20.28 11.03
N ASP A 155 1.04 -19.38 10.67
CA ASP A 155 0.49 -19.29 9.31
C ASP A 155 1.40 -18.57 8.31
N CYS A 156 2.35 -17.76 8.81
CA CYS A 156 3.22 -16.94 7.97
C CYS A 156 4.45 -17.71 7.43
N PRO A 157 4.78 -17.56 6.13
CA PRO A 157 6.02 -18.09 5.56
C PRO A 157 7.26 -17.66 6.34
N ARG A 158 8.21 -18.58 6.50
CA ARG A 158 9.43 -18.37 7.30
C ARG A 158 10.25 -17.15 6.85
N LEU A 159 10.43 -16.98 5.54
CA LEU A 159 11.20 -15.86 4.99
C LEU A 159 10.54 -14.52 5.29
N LEU A 160 9.23 -14.43 5.06
CA LEU A 160 8.45 -13.23 5.37
C LEU A 160 8.53 -12.89 6.85
N ARG A 161 8.33 -13.88 7.73
CA ARG A 161 8.42 -13.73 9.19
C ARG A 161 9.79 -13.18 9.62
N MET A 162 10.89 -13.77 9.12
CA MET A 162 12.25 -13.34 9.45
C MET A 162 12.55 -11.91 8.98
N ARG A 163 12.07 -11.54 7.79
CA ARG A 163 12.29 -10.20 7.22
C ARG A 163 11.43 -9.15 7.92
N ALA A 164 10.15 -9.44 8.13
CA ALA A 164 9.21 -8.57 8.82
C ALA A 164 9.64 -8.26 10.26
N ALA A 165 10.20 -9.24 10.98
CA ALA A 165 10.70 -9.03 12.35
C ALA A 165 11.84 -7.99 12.45
N ARG A 166 12.57 -7.76 11.36
CA ARG A 166 13.67 -6.77 11.30
C ARG A 166 13.22 -5.44 10.71
N GLN A 167 11.96 -5.34 10.30
CA GLN A 167 11.44 -4.15 9.66
C GLN A 167 11.31 -2.99 10.66
N THR A 168 11.50 -1.79 10.14
CA THR A 168 11.32 -0.53 10.85
C THR A 168 10.44 0.37 9.99
N LEU A 169 9.82 1.37 10.59
CA LEU A 169 9.02 2.34 9.85
C LEU A 169 9.86 3.04 8.78
N THR A 170 11.12 3.37 9.08
CA THR A 170 12.06 3.94 8.08
C THR A 170 12.23 3.03 6.87
N THR A 171 12.44 1.72 7.08
CA THR A 171 12.68 0.78 5.97
C THR A 171 11.41 0.44 5.19
N ALA A 172 10.25 0.52 5.85
CA ALA A 172 8.92 0.26 5.29
C ALA A 172 8.21 1.50 4.70
N SER A 173 8.78 2.69 4.85
CA SER A 173 8.21 3.95 4.37
C SER A 173 9.05 4.56 3.27
N CYS A 174 8.54 5.65 2.70
CA CYS A 174 9.27 6.42 1.71
C CYS A 174 10.51 7.12 2.32
N SER A 175 10.66 7.18 3.65
CA SER A 175 11.87 7.72 4.29
C SER A 175 13.15 6.95 3.93
N ASN A 176 13.06 5.67 3.58
CA ASN A 176 14.20 4.97 2.99
C ASN A 176 14.29 5.32 1.50
N LEU A 177 15.20 6.25 1.21
CA LEU A 177 15.47 6.81 -0.11
C LEU A 177 15.79 5.74 -1.16
N TRP A 178 16.49 4.66 -0.78
CA TRP A 178 17.04 3.72 -1.74
C TRP A 178 16.04 2.64 -2.13
N LEU A 179 15.81 2.48 -3.43
CA LEU A 179 15.00 1.39 -3.97
C LEU A 179 15.70 0.04 -3.71
N SER A 180 14.95 -0.93 -3.20
CA SER A 180 15.44 -2.31 -3.11
C SER A 180 15.56 -2.90 -4.51
N ALA A 181 16.55 -3.77 -4.73
CA ALA A 181 16.73 -4.46 -5.99
C ALA A 181 15.56 -5.41 -6.29
N LEU A 182 15.09 -6.13 -5.27
CA LEU A 182 14.01 -7.10 -5.34
C LEU A 182 12.97 -6.83 -4.25
N PRO A 183 12.22 -5.71 -4.34
CA PRO A 183 11.24 -5.36 -3.31
C PRO A 183 10.07 -6.34 -3.38
N GLY A 184 9.83 -7.07 -2.29
CA GLY A 184 8.70 -7.97 -2.17
C GLY A 184 9.01 -9.45 -2.39
N ILE A 185 10.25 -9.83 -2.70
CA ILE A 185 10.59 -11.26 -2.87
C ILE A 185 10.35 -12.06 -1.59
N GLU A 186 10.47 -11.41 -0.43
CA GLU A 186 10.20 -11.98 0.88
C GLU A 186 8.74 -12.39 1.10
N TRP A 187 7.83 -11.91 0.27
CA TRP A 187 6.41 -12.27 0.27
C TRP A 187 6.12 -13.58 -0.49
N SER A 188 7.16 -14.20 -1.08
CA SER A 188 7.05 -15.51 -1.71
C SER A 188 6.91 -16.59 -0.63
N ARG A 189 5.87 -17.42 -0.77
CA ARG A 189 5.56 -18.54 0.14
C ARG A 189 6.29 -19.83 -0.26
N SER A 190 6.77 -19.91 -1.49
CA SER A 190 7.51 -21.06 -2.02
C SER A 190 8.62 -20.65 -2.99
N LEU A 191 9.52 -21.59 -3.32
CA LEU A 191 10.55 -21.38 -4.36
C LEU A 191 9.92 -21.16 -5.75
N GLY A 192 8.79 -21.82 -6.04
CA GLY A 192 8.05 -21.61 -7.28
C GLY A 192 7.52 -20.18 -7.39
N GLU A 193 6.96 -19.67 -6.30
CA GLU A 193 6.53 -18.28 -6.18
C GLU A 193 7.69 -17.29 -6.34
N ALA A 194 8.85 -17.55 -5.72
CA ALA A 194 10.03 -16.69 -5.90
C ALA A 194 10.54 -16.67 -7.35
N ARG A 195 10.52 -17.81 -8.05
CA ARG A 195 10.84 -17.89 -9.49
C ARG A 195 9.83 -17.11 -10.34
N GLN A 196 8.53 -17.26 -10.04
CA GLN A 196 7.47 -16.49 -10.70
C GLN A 196 7.68 -14.99 -10.53
N TYR A 197 8.06 -14.55 -9.32
CA TYR A 197 8.30 -13.15 -9.00
C TYR A 197 9.44 -12.59 -9.87
N LEU A 198 10.56 -13.32 -9.93
CA LEU A 198 11.71 -12.92 -10.75
C LEU A 198 11.33 -12.85 -12.24
N ARG A 199 10.54 -13.81 -12.74
CA ARG A 199 10.03 -13.79 -14.12
C ARG A 199 9.17 -12.56 -14.39
N ASN A 200 8.20 -12.25 -13.52
CA ASN A 200 7.33 -11.07 -13.64
C ASN A 200 8.11 -9.75 -13.56
N ARG A 201 9.25 -9.73 -12.84
CA ARG A 201 10.13 -8.56 -12.78
C ARG A 201 10.89 -8.33 -14.08
N VAL A 202 11.24 -9.36 -14.84
CA VAL A 202 11.91 -9.20 -16.14
C VAL A 202 10.91 -8.95 -17.26
N VAL A 203 9.80 -9.69 -17.26
CA VAL A 203 8.74 -9.62 -18.27
C VAL A 203 7.45 -9.17 -17.58
N PRO A 204 7.19 -7.85 -17.51
CA PRO A 204 6.00 -7.33 -16.84
C PRO A 204 4.76 -7.63 -17.69
N SER A 205 3.64 -7.89 -17.01
CA SER A 205 2.32 -8.10 -17.63
C SER A 205 1.87 -6.86 -18.42
N ALA A 206 0.91 -7.04 -19.33
CA ALA A 206 0.32 -5.93 -20.09
C ALA A 206 -0.30 -4.87 -19.14
N GLU A 207 -0.98 -5.32 -18.10
CA GLU A 207 -1.56 -4.47 -17.06
C GLU A 207 -0.49 -3.62 -16.34
N SER A 208 0.62 -4.24 -15.89
CA SER A 208 1.70 -3.50 -15.22
C SER A 208 2.40 -2.49 -16.15
N ARG A 209 2.40 -2.75 -17.46
CA ARG A 209 2.89 -1.80 -18.47
C ARG A 209 1.92 -0.63 -18.63
N LYS A 210 0.60 -0.90 -18.67
CA LYS A 210 -0.44 0.13 -18.74
C LYS A 210 -0.41 1.05 -17.53
N GLU A 211 -0.44 0.50 -16.31
CA GLU A 211 -0.34 1.27 -15.07
C GLU A 211 0.88 2.19 -15.06
N ARG A 212 2.01 1.71 -15.57
CA ARG A 212 3.23 2.53 -15.66
C ARG A 212 3.09 3.65 -16.70
N ALA A 213 2.46 3.39 -17.84
CA ALA A 213 2.19 4.43 -18.83
C ALA A 213 1.28 5.51 -18.24
N ASP A 214 0.26 5.11 -17.49
CA ASP A 214 -0.67 6.02 -16.82
C ASP A 214 0.04 6.83 -15.72
N MET A 215 0.91 6.20 -14.91
CA MET A 215 1.74 6.90 -13.92
C MET A 215 2.67 7.94 -14.57
N LEU A 216 3.29 7.60 -15.71
CA LEU A 216 4.15 8.51 -16.46
C LEU A 216 3.40 9.74 -16.97
N GLN A 217 2.13 9.57 -17.35
CA GLN A 217 1.28 10.68 -17.80
C GLN A 217 0.81 11.55 -16.64
N THR A 218 0.45 10.94 -15.51
CA THR A 218 -0.25 11.62 -14.41
C THR A 218 0.68 12.20 -13.34
N GLN A 219 1.88 11.64 -13.16
CA GLN A 219 2.78 12.02 -12.07
C GLN A 219 3.89 12.94 -12.57
N LEU A 220 3.75 14.23 -12.29
CA LEU A 220 4.71 15.29 -12.64
C LEU A 220 6.16 14.91 -12.28
N TRP A 221 6.38 14.32 -11.10
CA TRP A 221 7.70 13.92 -10.61
C TRP A 221 8.37 12.79 -11.43
N LEU A 222 7.63 12.08 -12.29
CA LEU A 222 8.17 11.05 -13.18
C LEU A 222 8.54 11.57 -14.58
N GLN A 223 8.00 12.71 -15.00
CA GLN A 223 8.06 13.15 -16.42
C GLN A 223 9.48 13.51 -16.88
N ASP A 224 10.29 14.11 -16.01
CA ASP A 224 11.63 14.65 -16.32
C ASP A 224 12.78 13.69 -15.98
N GLN A 225 12.50 12.40 -15.79
CA GLN A 225 13.47 11.47 -15.22
C GLN A 225 13.93 10.42 -16.24
N PRO A 226 15.20 10.48 -16.74
CA PRO A 226 15.71 9.58 -17.77
C PRO A 226 15.63 8.10 -17.37
N TRP A 227 15.77 7.82 -16.08
CA TRP A 227 15.63 6.49 -15.48
C TRP A 227 14.27 5.84 -15.76
N VAL A 228 13.20 6.63 -15.71
CA VAL A 228 11.82 6.11 -15.75
C VAL A 228 11.48 5.59 -17.15
N ARG A 229 12.10 6.18 -18.19
CA ARG A 229 11.95 5.83 -19.60
C ARG A 229 12.79 4.61 -20.03
N GLN A 230 13.65 4.07 -19.17
CA GLN A 230 14.46 2.89 -19.49
C GLN A 230 13.61 1.62 -19.60
N THR A 231 14.10 0.67 -20.40
CA THR A 231 13.52 -0.68 -20.52
C THR A 231 13.54 -1.40 -19.17
N GLN A 232 12.58 -2.31 -18.95
CA GLN A 232 12.46 -3.01 -17.66
C GLN A 232 13.73 -3.76 -17.27
N LEU A 233 14.38 -4.44 -18.23
CA LEU A 233 15.62 -5.17 -17.99
C LEU A 233 16.73 -4.24 -17.49
N ARG A 234 16.92 -3.09 -18.15
CA ARG A 234 17.92 -2.11 -17.74
C ARG A 234 17.63 -1.57 -16.34
N ARG A 235 16.35 -1.34 -16.00
CA ARG A 235 15.95 -0.92 -14.65
C ARG A 235 16.19 -1.98 -13.58
N VAL A 236 16.02 -3.25 -13.90
CA VAL A 236 16.34 -4.33 -12.95
C VAL A 236 17.85 -4.39 -12.74
N MET A 237 18.63 -4.39 -13.83
CA MET A 237 20.10 -4.46 -13.77
C MET A 237 20.72 -3.26 -13.04
N THR A 238 20.26 -2.04 -13.30
CA THR A 238 20.77 -0.87 -12.58
C THR A 238 20.46 -0.94 -11.09
N ARG A 239 19.28 -1.41 -10.66
CA ARG A 239 18.97 -1.57 -9.22
C ARG A 239 19.80 -2.67 -8.55
N LEU A 240 20.23 -3.68 -9.30
CA LEU A 240 21.12 -4.75 -8.79
C LEU A 240 22.58 -4.29 -8.68
N THR A 241 22.99 -3.31 -9.49
CA THR A 241 24.40 -2.90 -9.61
C THR A 241 24.70 -1.56 -8.94
N ARG A 242 23.68 -0.72 -8.74
CA ARG A 242 23.84 0.64 -8.22
C ARG A 242 22.64 1.05 -7.35
N PRO A 243 22.87 1.86 -6.31
CA PRO A 243 21.77 2.43 -5.54
C PRO A 243 20.97 3.41 -6.40
N VAL A 244 19.66 3.24 -6.46
CA VAL A 244 18.73 4.13 -7.18
C VAL A 244 17.83 4.82 -6.16
N PRO A 245 17.82 6.16 -6.09
CA PRO A 245 16.96 6.86 -5.15
C PRO A 245 15.50 6.88 -5.62
N ARG A 246 14.60 7.04 -4.65
CA ARG A 246 13.17 7.27 -4.82
C ARG A 246 12.92 8.68 -5.35
N THR A 247 12.41 8.75 -6.56
CA THR A 247 12.26 10.02 -7.28
C THR A 247 11.13 10.89 -6.74
N ASP A 248 10.05 10.26 -6.30
CA ASP A 248 8.96 10.87 -5.55
C ASP A 248 9.48 11.63 -4.32
N MET A 249 10.33 10.98 -3.53
CA MET A 249 10.92 11.60 -2.34
C MET A 249 11.90 12.73 -2.68
N LEU A 250 12.77 12.52 -3.67
CA LEU A 250 13.68 13.58 -4.10
C LEU A 250 12.92 14.80 -4.65
N TYR A 251 11.81 14.58 -5.36
CA TYR A 251 10.98 15.66 -5.87
C TYR A 251 10.42 16.52 -4.73
N VAL A 252 9.81 15.89 -3.70
CA VAL A 252 9.26 16.62 -2.55
C VAL A 252 10.36 17.36 -1.78
N VAL A 253 11.52 16.74 -1.56
CA VAL A 253 12.64 17.40 -0.88
C VAL A 253 13.16 18.60 -1.69
N ARG A 254 13.31 18.46 -3.02
CA ARG A 254 13.73 19.57 -3.89
C ARG A 254 12.73 20.71 -3.86
N ALA A 255 11.45 20.42 -4.08
CA ALA A 255 10.40 21.43 -4.03
C ALA A 255 10.35 22.15 -2.68
N ALA A 256 10.58 21.44 -1.57
CA ALA A 256 10.64 22.05 -0.25
C ALA A 256 11.84 22.99 -0.14
N LEU A 257 13.03 22.55 -0.55
CA LEU A 257 14.25 23.35 -0.52
C LEU A 257 14.20 24.56 -1.47
N ASP A 258 13.62 24.41 -2.66
CA ASP A 258 13.45 25.51 -3.62
C ASP A 258 12.53 26.59 -3.02
N GLY A 259 11.47 26.19 -2.31
CA GLY A 259 10.60 27.11 -1.57
C GLY A 259 11.29 27.82 -0.39
N TYR A 260 12.35 27.25 0.19
CA TYR A 260 13.18 27.92 1.20
C TYR A 260 14.21 28.88 0.59
N LEU A 261 14.66 28.62 -0.64
CA LEU A 261 15.74 29.37 -1.30
C LEU A 261 15.23 30.56 -2.13
N GLN A 262 13.93 30.65 -2.41
CA GLN A 262 13.33 31.84 -2.99
C GLN A 262 12.97 32.83 -1.87
N PRO A 263 13.56 34.04 -1.83
CA PRO A 263 13.13 35.07 -0.89
C PRO A 263 11.68 35.46 -1.20
N ALA A 264 10.91 35.71 -0.13
CA ALA A 264 9.54 36.20 -0.19
C ALA A 264 9.42 37.52 -0.97
#